data_AF-A0AAN8HZL3-F1
#
_entry.id   AF-A0AAN8HZL3-F1
#
_cell.length_a   1.000
_cell.length_b   1.000
_cell.length_c   1.000
_cell.angle_alpha   90.00
_cell.angle_beta   90.00
_cell.angle_gamma   90.00
#
_symmetry.space_group_name_H-M   'P 1'
#
loop_
_entity.id
_entity.type
_entity.pdbx_description
1 polymer ?
#
loop_
_entity_poly.entity_id
_entity_poly.type
_entity_poly.pdbx_seq_one_letter_code
_entity_poly.pdbx_strand_id
1 'polypeptide(L)'
;MSDTEEAQYEEQEEEEEEVVEEEEELEEVEEVEEEEVEEEVKEEEIEETSEENDADETKRRLKPGFVPGLAPPKIPDGEKVDFDDIHRKRMEKDMTELHTLIDVHFEKRKKEEEELENLTDRIETRRSERADQMKIRAELEKERQNKQAVEKARKEDGEAKKKANDDARKKMILSNLSFTGYKQTQPGGKKPTEREKKKKILNERRKELNIDHMKEEKLREKAKELFEWLHQLESEKFDLQSTQAKQKYEVTVLRNRVSDHQKVSKSIRSKRGLRK
;
A
#
# COMPACT_ATOMS: atom_id res chain seq x y z
N MET A 1 29.19 21.46 -33.86
CA MET A 1 29.12 20.90 -32.50
C MET A 1 27.94 21.47 -31.73
N SER A 2 27.40 22.66 -32.05
CA SER A 2 26.12 23.14 -31.47
C SER A 2 24.88 22.66 -32.23
N ASP A 3 24.94 22.51 -33.57
CA ASP A 3 23.79 22.03 -34.38
C ASP A 3 23.21 20.67 -33.98
N THR A 4 23.95 19.84 -33.24
CA THR A 4 23.52 18.49 -32.85
C THR A 4 22.82 18.47 -31.49
N GLU A 5 23.04 19.49 -30.66
CA GLU A 5 22.43 19.62 -29.33
C GLU A 5 21.11 20.40 -29.41
N GLU A 6 21.01 21.34 -30.36
CA GLU A 6 19.79 22.10 -30.67
C GLU A 6 18.73 21.20 -31.32
N ALA A 7 19.13 20.32 -32.25
CA ALA A 7 18.24 19.31 -32.85
C ALA A 7 17.69 18.27 -31.85
N GLN A 8 18.43 17.95 -30.77
CA GLN A 8 17.95 17.04 -29.71
C GLN A 8 16.97 17.71 -28.74
N TYR A 9 16.98 19.04 -28.67
CA TYR A 9 16.02 19.80 -27.88
C TYR A 9 14.72 20.00 -28.65
N GLU A 10 14.79 20.32 -29.96
CA GLU A 10 13.60 20.40 -30.83
C GLU A 10 12.87 19.05 -30.91
N GLU A 11 13.59 17.93 -31.02
CA GLU A 11 13.01 16.57 -31.03
C GLU A 11 12.37 16.21 -29.67
N GLN A 12 12.86 16.78 -28.56
CA GLN A 12 12.24 16.64 -27.23
C GLN A 12 11.01 17.52 -27.05
N GLU A 13 10.99 18.70 -27.66
CA GLU A 13 9.88 19.65 -27.60
C GLU A 13 8.70 19.17 -28.48
N GLU A 14 8.99 18.56 -29.64
CA GLU A 14 7.98 17.88 -30.48
C GLU A 14 7.39 16.63 -29.78
N GLU A 15 8.21 15.82 -29.06
CA GLU A 15 7.71 14.70 -28.24
C GLU A 15 6.85 15.18 -27.05
N GLU A 16 7.17 16.35 -26.45
CA GLU A 16 6.35 16.94 -25.40
C GLU A 16 5.03 17.51 -25.95
N GLU A 17 5.01 18.14 -27.14
CA GLU A 17 3.78 18.60 -27.80
C GLU A 17 2.86 17.44 -28.20
N GLU A 18 3.40 16.34 -28.74
CA GLU A 18 2.61 15.15 -29.11
C GLU A 18 1.93 14.49 -27.89
N VAL A 19 2.61 14.45 -26.74
CA VAL A 19 2.04 13.91 -25.49
C VAL A 19 0.95 14.82 -24.91
N VAL A 20 1.05 16.13 -25.12
CA VAL A 20 0.01 17.09 -24.70
C VAL A 20 -1.23 16.98 -25.58
N GLU A 21 -1.07 16.81 -26.90
CA GLU A 21 -2.19 16.53 -27.81
C GLU A 21 -2.89 15.20 -27.44
N GLU A 22 -2.14 14.16 -27.07
CA GLU A 22 -2.72 12.87 -26.63
C GLU A 22 -3.44 12.97 -25.27
N GLU A 23 -2.96 13.81 -24.35
CA GLU A 23 -3.66 14.11 -23.08
C GLU A 23 -4.95 14.93 -23.31
N GLU A 24 -4.93 15.93 -24.22
CA GLU A 24 -6.13 16.71 -24.57
C GLU A 24 -7.20 15.85 -25.27
N GLU A 25 -6.81 14.93 -26.18
CA GLU A 25 -7.74 14.01 -26.84
C GLU A 25 -8.35 13.00 -25.82
N LEU A 26 -7.60 12.59 -24.79
CA LEU A 26 -8.11 11.73 -23.72
C LEU A 26 -9.08 12.47 -22.77
N GLU A 27 -8.82 13.75 -22.47
CA GLU A 27 -9.74 14.59 -21.69
C GLU A 27 -11.06 14.81 -22.43
N GLU A 28 -11.02 15.06 -23.75
CA GLU A 28 -12.22 15.24 -24.58
C GLU A 28 -13.06 13.94 -24.63
N VAL A 29 -12.42 12.76 -24.63
CA VAL A 29 -13.13 11.46 -24.57
C VAL A 29 -13.76 11.21 -23.20
N GLU A 30 -13.10 11.60 -22.10
CA GLU A 30 -13.66 11.47 -20.74
C GLU A 30 -14.86 12.41 -20.54
N GLU A 31 -14.82 13.63 -21.10
CA GLU A 31 -15.94 14.59 -21.03
C GLU A 31 -17.18 14.10 -21.83
N VAL A 32 -16.97 13.47 -22.99
CA VAL A 32 -18.06 12.88 -23.78
C VAL A 32 -18.67 11.65 -23.10
N GLU A 33 -17.85 10.81 -22.44
CA GLU A 33 -18.34 9.66 -21.67
C GLU A 33 -19.13 10.09 -20.42
N GLU A 34 -18.74 11.20 -19.78
CA GLU A 34 -19.50 11.80 -18.68
C GLU A 34 -20.84 12.40 -19.13
N GLU A 35 -20.90 13.07 -20.29
CA GLU A 35 -22.18 13.58 -20.86
C GLU A 35 -23.13 12.42 -21.23
N GLU A 36 -22.63 11.33 -21.82
CA GLU A 36 -23.45 10.17 -22.22
C GLU A 36 -24.06 9.46 -20.98
N VAL A 37 -23.30 9.38 -19.88
CA VAL A 37 -23.78 8.85 -18.60
C VAL A 37 -24.80 9.78 -17.95
N GLU A 38 -24.63 11.11 -18.05
CA GLU A 38 -25.63 12.05 -17.54
C GLU A 38 -26.95 12.00 -18.33
N GLU A 39 -26.89 11.74 -19.64
CA GLU A 39 -28.08 11.60 -20.49
C GLU A 39 -28.83 10.27 -20.21
N GLU A 40 -28.13 9.14 -20.05
CA GLU A 40 -28.74 7.85 -19.66
C GLU A 40 -29.41 7.92 -18.28
N VAL A 41 -28.78 8.59 -17.30
CA VAL A 41 -29.37 8.76 -15.96
C VAL A 41 -30.63 9.63 -16.00
N LYS A 42 -30.68 10.62 -16.90
CA LYS A 42 -31.87 11.45 -17.12
C LYS A 42 -32.99 10.68 -17.80
N GLU A 43 -32.69 9.81 -18.77
CA GLU A 43 -33.70 8.96 -19.40
C GLU A 43 -34.29 7.95 -18.41
N GLU A 44 -33.47 7.33 -17.54
CA GLU A 44 -33.95 6.43 -16.47
C GLU A 44 -34.82 7.17 -15.43
N GLU A 45 -34.48 8.42 -15.07
CA GLU A 45 -35.29 9.24 -14.14
C GLU A 45 -36.65 9.68 -14.75
N ILE A 46 -36.70 9.89 -16.06
CA ILE A 46 -37.94 10.20 -16.78
C ILE A 46 -38.83 8.95 -16.91
N GLU A 47 -38.23 7.76 -17.07
CA GLU A 47 -38.98 6.50 -17.14
C GLU A 47 -39.59 6.13 -15.77
N GLU A 48 -38.84 6.27 -14.66
CA GLU A 48 -39.35 6.05 -13.29
C GLU A 48 -40.50 7.00 -12.91
N THR A 49 -40.42 8.28 -13.30
CA THR A 49 -41.50 9.26 -13.00
C THR A 49 -42.75 9.08 -13.85
N SER A 50 -42.65 8.38 -14.99
CA SER A 50 -43.79 8.03 -15.85
C SER A 50 -44.55 6.80 -15.34
N GLU A 51 -43.87 5.85 -14.70
CA GLU A 51 -44.49 4.62 -14.17
C GLU A 51 -45.21 4.85 -12.83
N GLU A 52 -44.82 5.85 -12.03
CA GLU A 52 -45.49 6.16 -10.75
C GLU A 52 -46.85 6.86 -10.90
N ASN A 53 -47.20 7.41 -12.08
CA ASN A 53 -48.48 8.12 -12.28
C ASN A 53 -49.62 7.27 -12.87
N ASP A 54 -49.40 6.03 -13.30
CA ASP A 54 -50.45 5.20 -13.93
C ASP A 54 -51.09 4.16 -12.97
N ALA A 55 -50.58 4.03 -11.74
CA ALA A 55 -50.99 2.93 -10.84
C ALA A 55 -52.16 3.23 -9.89
N ASP A 56 -52.63 4.48 -9.76
CA ASP A 56 -53.72 4.80 -8.82
C ASP A 56 -54.74 5.84 -9.31
N GLU A 57 -55.38 5.57 -10.46
CA GLU A 57 -56.70 6.13 -10.74
C GLU A 57 -57.77 5.03 -10.85
N THR A 58 -58.12 4.53 -9.68
CA THR A 58 -59.50 4.30 -9.23
C THR A 58 -60.50 3.81 -10.30
N LYS A 59 -60.70 2.49 -10.30
CA LYS A 59 -61.99 1.78 -10.54
C LYS A 59 -63.17 2.71 -10.91
N ARG A 60 -63.27 3.11 -12.18
CA ARG A 60 -64.51 3.67 -12.71
C ARG A 60 -65.57 2.58 -12.68
N ARG A 61 -66.55 2.75 -11.80
CA ARG A 61 -67.73 1.90 -11.70
C ARG A 61 -68.45 1.87 -13.06
N LEU A 62 -68.34 0.76 -13.77
CA LEU A 62 -69.22 0.43 -14.88
C LEU A 62 -70.63 0.21 -14.31
N LYS A 63 -71.53 1.17 -14.60
CA LYS A 63 -72.98 0.98 -14.43
C LYS A 63 -73.41 -0.23 -15.26
N PRO A 64 -74.08 -1.24 -14.68
CA PRO A 64 -74.82 -2.20 -15.48
C PRO A 64 -76.02 -1.45 -16.08
N GLY A 65 -76.02 -1.31 -17.41
CA GLY A 65 -77.19 -0.88 -18.15
C GLY A 65 -78.35 -1.84 -17.89
N PHE A 66 -79.44 -1.27 -17.40
CA PHE A 66 -80.75 -1.88 -17.27
C PHE A 66 -81.24 -2.41 -18.63
N VAL A 67 -81.29 -3.75 -18.78
CA VAL A 67 -82.10 -4.42 -19.80
C VAL A 67 -83.43 -4.83 -19.17
N PRO A 68 -84.58 -4.27 -19.59
CA PRO A 68 -85.87 -4.66 -19.07
C PRO A 68 -86.39 -5.91 -19.78
N GLY A 69 -86.72 -6.93 -18.98
CA GLY A 69 -87.68 -7.97 -19.32
C GLY A 69 -87.10 -9.25 -19.91
N LEU A 70 -86.93 -10.27 -19.06
CA LEU A 70 -87.22 -11.66 -19.45
C LEU A 70 -87.54 -12.46 -18.17
N ALA A 71 -88.58 -13.30 -18.28
CA ALA A 71 -89.32 -13.96 -17.21
C ALA A 71 -88.45 -14.71 -16.17
N PRO A 72 -88.92 -14.83 -14.90
CA PRO A 72 -88.21 -15.58 -13.88
C PRO A 72 -88.07 -17.06 -14.33
N PRO A 73 -86.83 -17.59 -14.45
CA PRO A 73 -86.64 -19.01 -14.71
C PRO A 73 -87.23 -19.79 -13.52
N LYS A 74 -88.14 -20.71 -13.82
CA LYS A 74 -88.71 -21.65 -12.87
C LYS A 74 -87.58 -22.45 -12.25
N ILE A 75 -87.40 -22.29 -10.95
CA ILE A 75 -86.54 -23.12 -10.11
C ILE A 75 -87.17 -24.51 -10.09
N PRO A 76 -86.51 -25.57 -10.59
CA PRO A 76 -86.95 -26.94 -10.36
C PRO A 76 -86.80 -27.26 -8.88
N ASP A 77 -87.87 -27.76 -8.28
CA ASP A 77 -87.95 -28.18 -6.89
C ASP A 77 -86.87 -29.22 -6.52
N GLY A 78 -86.19 -28.99 -5.39
CA GLY A 78 -85.99 -30.07 -4.42
C GLY A 78 -84.65 -30.82 -4.39
N GLU A 79 -83.53 -30.26 -4.82
CA GLU A 79 -82.23 -30.79 -4.40
C GLU A 79 -81.88 -30.20 -3.04
N LYS A 80 -81.92 -31.04 -1.99
CA LYS A 80 -81.54 -30.67 -0.63
C LYS A 80 -80.16 -30.00 -0.69
N VAL A 81 -80.13 -28.70 -0.45
CA VAL A 81 -78.89 -27.95 -0.23
C VAL A 81 -78.20 -28.56 0.98
N ASP A 82 -77.14 -29.33 0.72
CA ASP A 82 -76.36 -29.97 1.76
C ASP A 82 -75.44 -28.91 2.39
N PHE A 83 -75.78 -28.50 3.61
CA PHE A 83 -74.99 -27.49 4.34
C PHE A 83 -73.58 -28.00 4.67
N ASP A 84 -73.40 -29.31 4.78
CA ASP A 84 -72.07 -29.90 4.97
C ASP A 84 -71.22 -29.82 3.69
N ASP A 85 -71.85 -29.90 2.51
CA ASP A 85 -71.19 -29.69 1.21
C ASP A 85 -70.76 -28.23 1.02
N ILE A 86 -71.60 -27.27 1.41
CA ILE A 86 -71.24 -25.84 1.40
C ILE A 86 -70.07 -25.56 2.34
N HIS A 87 -70.07 -26.12 3.55
CA HIS A 87 -68.98 -25.92 4.51
C HIS A 87 -67.68 -26.57 4.02
N ARG A 88 -67.75 -27.77 3.45
CA ARG A 88 -66.59 -28.45 2.87
C ARG A 88 -66.01 -27.68 1.68
N LYS A 89 -66.85 -27.23 0.74
CA LYS A 89 -66.43 -26.41 -0.40
C LYS A 89 -65.83 -25.07 0.02
N ARG A 90 -66.35 -24.46 1.09
CA ARG A 90 -65.73 -23.25 1.68
C ARG A 90 -64.34 -23.58 2.21
N MET A 91 -64.20 -24.63 3.03
CA MET A 91 -62.91 -25.01 3.59
C MET A 91 -61.91 -25.38 2.49
N GLU A 92 -62.31 -26.13 1.47
CA GLU A 92 -61.47 -26.46 0.31
C GLU A 92 -61.05 -25.20 -0.44
N LYS A 93 -61.98 -24.27 -0.71
CA LYS A 93 -61.66 -22.99 -1.33
C LYS A 93 -60.65 -22.20 -0.50
N ASP A 94 -60.91 -22.02 0.79
CA ASP A 94 -60.04 -21.23 1.68
C ASP A 94 -58.64 -21.86 1.79
N MET A 95 -58.55 -23.20 1.82
CA MET A 95 -57.27 -23.91 1.80
C MET A 95 -56.53 -23.76 0.48
N THR A 96 -57.22 -23.82 -0.67
CA THR A 96 -56.60 -23.59 -1.98
C THR A 96 -56.16 -22.13 -2.17
N GLU A 97 -56.95 -21.18 -1.70
CA GLU A 97 -56.65 -19.75 -1.73
C GLU A 97 -55.44 -19.44 -0.84
N LEU A 98 -55.36 -20.04 0.35
CA LEU A 98 -54.21 -19.91 1.24
C LEU A 98 -52.93 -20.48 0.62
N HIS A 99 -52.97 -21.68 0.04
CA HIS A 99 -51.80 -22.25 -0.66
C HIS A 99 -51.37 -21.37 -1.83
N THR A 100 -52.32 -20.87 -2.63
CA THR A 100 -52.02 -19.97 -3.76
C THR A 100 -51.38 -18.66 -3.28
N LEU A 101 -51.89 -18.08 -2.19
CA LEU A 101 -51.32 -16.85 -1.62
C LEU A 101 -49.91 -17.07 -1.07
N ILE A 102 -49.67 -18.21 -0.43
CA ILE A 102 -48.35 -18.63 0.04
C ILE A 102 -47.39 -18.73 -1.15
N ASP A 103 -47.75 -19.49 -2.19
CA ASP A 103 -46.89 -19.70 -3.36
C ASP A 103 -46.60 -18.38 -4.09
N VAL A 104 -47.61 -17.54 -4.29
CA VAL A 104 -47.44 -16.21 -4.92
C VAL A 104 -46.53 -15.32 -4.10
N HIS A 105 -46.63 -15.33 -2.76
CA HIS A 105 -45.76 -14.52 -1.90
C HIS A 105 -44.30 -14.99 -1.98
N PHE A 106 -44.06 -16.29 -1.91
CA PHE A 106 -42.71 -16.86 -2.00
C PHE A 106 -42.09 -16.65 -3.37
N GLU A 107 -42.83 -16.90 -4.46
CA GLU A 107 -42.33 -16.68 -5.81
C GLU A 107 -42.06 -15.20 -6.09
N LYS A 108 -42.93 -14.29 -5.61
CA LYS A 108 -42.67 -12.84 -5.73
C LYS A 108 -41.40 -12.45 -4.98
N ARG A 109 -41.28 -12.86 -3.72
CA ARG A 109 -40.13 -12.51 -2.88
C ARG A 109 -38.83 -13.10 -3.42
N LYS A 110 -38.88 -14.34 -3.91
CA LYS A 110 -37.73 -15.00 -4.52
C LYS A 110 -37.22 -14.26 -5.75
N LYS A 111 -38.13 -13.83 -6.64
CA LYS A 111 -37.75 -13.01 -7.81
C LYS A 111 -37.15 -11.68 -7.41
N GLU A 112 -37.77 -10.99 -6.45
CA GLU A 112 -37.25 -9.72 -5.91
C GLU A 112 -35.87 -9.90 -5.26
N GLU A 113 -35.65 -10.97 -4.49
CA GLU A 113 -34.35 -11.29 -3.89
C GLU A 113 -33.30 -11.63 -4.95
N GLU A 114 -33.63 -12.40 -5.99
CA GLU A 114 -32.74 -12.70 -7.12
C GLU A 114 -32.37 -11.42 -7.92
N GLU A 115 -33.32 -10.50 -8.13
CA GLU A 115 -33.08 -9.21 -8.78
C GLU A 115 -32.16 -8.30 -7.95
N LEU A 116 -32.39 -8.23 -6.63
CA LEU A 116 -31.55 -7.49 -5.71
C LEU A 116 -30.13 -8.07 -5.61
N GLU A 117 -30.00 -9.39 -5.61
CA GLU A 117 -28.71 -10.08 -5.62
C GLU A 117 -27.94 -9.74 -6.91
N ASN A 118 -28.57 -9.88 -8.08
CA ASN A 118 -27.95 -9.51 -9.37
C ASN A 118 -27.52 -8.04 -9.44
N LEU A 119 -28.35 -7.13 -8.91
CA LEU A 119 -28.01 -5.71 -8.84
C LEU A 119 -26.81 -5.45 -7.92
N THR A 120 -26.80 -6.10 -6.76
CA THR A 120 -25.71 -6.00 -5.78
C THR A 120 -24.40 -6.52 -6.36
N ASP A 121 -24.43 -7.68 -7.02
CA ASP A 121 -23.26 -8.28 -7.68
C ASP A 121 -22.70 -7.37 -8.78
N ARG A 122 -23.56 -6.73 -9.57
CA ARG A 122 -23.14 -5.76 -10.60
C ARG A 122 -22.50 -4.51 -9.98
N ILE A 123 -23.05 -4.00 -8.88
CA ILE A 123 -22.47 -2.87 -8.14
C ILE A 123 -21.13 -3.25 -7.52
N GLU A 124 -21.03 -4.44 -6.93
CA GLU A 124 -19.80 -4.95 -6.33
C GLU A 124 -18.71 -5.14 -7.39
N THR A 125 -19.07 -5.69 -8.55
CA THR A 125 -18.17 -5.84 -9.71
C THR A 125 -17.63 -4.48 -10.14
N ARG A 126 -18.50 -3.48 -10.42
CA ARG A 126 -18.07 -2.12 -10.80
C ARG A 126 -17.21 -1.43 -9.74
N ARG A 127 -17.50 -1.65 -8.45
CA ARG A 127 -16.67 -1.12 -7.35
C ARG A 127 -15.30 -1.78 -7.32
N SER A 128 -15.23 -3.09 -7.53
CA SER A 128 -13.97 -3.83 -7.60
C SER A 128 -13.11 -3.39 -8.78
N GLU A 129 -13.72 -3.19 -9.96
CA GLU A 129 -13.06 -2.68 -11.16
C GLU A 129 -12.49 -1.29 -10.94
N ARG A 130 -13.26 -0.35 -10.37
CA ARG A 130 -12.76 0.99 -10.01
C ARG A 130 -11.61 0.91 -9.00
N ALA A 131 -11.72 0.04 -8.01
CA ALA A 131 -10.65 -0.16 -7.03
C ALA A 131 -9.37 -0.69 -7.68
N ASP A 132 -9.49 -1.58 -8.66
CA ASP A 132 -8.35 -2.13 -9.38
C ASP A 132 -7.76 -1.13 -10.39
N GLN A 133 -8.59 -0.32 -11.08
CA GLN A 133 -8.13 0.82 -11.87
C GLN A 133 -7.32 1.81 -11.02
N MET A 134 -7.81 2.16 -9.83
CA MET A 134 -7.07 3.03 -8.90
C MET A 134 -5.76 2.41 -8.45
N LYS A 135 -5.71 1.09 -8.19
CA LYS A 135 -4.45 0.38 -7.86
C LYS A 135 -3.46 0.43 -9.02
N ILE A 136 -3.92 0.17 -10.25
CA ILE A 136 -3.08 0.20 -11.45
C ILE A 136 -2.53 1.61 -11.67
N ARG A 137 -3.38 2.65 -11.60
CA ARG A 137 -2.94 4.06 -11.69
C ARG A 137 -1.89 4.39 -10.60
N ALA A 138 -2.12 3.97 -9.36
CA ALA A 138 -1.17 4.18 -8.27
C ALA A 138 0.15 3.41 -8.43
N GLU A 139 0.10 2.20 -8.99
CA GLU A 139 1.28 1.37 -9.26
C GLU A 139 2.12 1.96 -10.40
N LEU A 140 1.49 2.38 -11.49
CA LEU A 140 2.16 3.06 -12.61
C LEU A 140 2.79 4.39 -12.16
N GLU A 141 2.10 5.19 -11.35
CA GLU A 141 2.65 6.44 -10.82
C GLU A 141 3.87 6.16 -9.92
N LYS A 142 3.78 5.13 -9.08
CA LYS A 142 4.89 4.69 -8.24
C LYS A 142 6.06 4.17 -9.09
N GLU A 143 5.80 3.48 -10.20
CA GLU A 143 6.82 3.03 -11.13
C GLU A 143 7.49 4.22 -11.83
N ARG A 144 6.73 5.22 -12.28
CA ARG A 144 7.26 6.46 -12.87
C ARG A 144 8.18 7.20 -11.89
N GLN A 145 7.73 7.39 -10.65
CA GLN A 145 8.54 7.99 -9.59
C GLN A 145 9.81 7.17 -9.30
N ASN A 146 9.69 5.84 -9.29
CA ASN A 146 10.85 4.96 -9.12
C ASN A 146 11.83 5.05 -10.29
N LYS A 147 11.35 5.11 -11.54
CA LYS A 147 12.20 5.27 -12.74
C LYS A 147 12.96 6.59 -12.69
N GLN A 148 12.27 7.70 -12.39
CA GLN A 148 12.91 9.01 -12.19
C GLN A 148 13.93 9.00 -11.05
N ALA A 149 13.63 8.35 -9.93
CA ALA A 149 14.55 8.21 -8.81
C ALA A 149 15.78 7.35 -9.17
N VAL A 150 15.61 6.28 -9.94
CA VAL A 150 16.69 5.40 -10.40
C VAL A 150 17.57 6.11 -11.43
N GLU A 151 16.99 6.85 -12.38
CA GLU A 151 17.77 7.64 -13.34
C GLU A 151 18.52 8.79 -12.66
N LYS A 152 17.88 9.48 -11.73
CA LYS A 152 18.54 10.50 -10.90
C LYS A 152 19.69 9.89 -10.09
N ALA A 153 19.48 8.73 -9.47
CA ALA A 153 20.54 8.02 -8.75
C ALA A 153 21.68 7.56 -9.68
N ARG A 154 21.38 7.16 -10.92
CA ARG A 154 22.37 6.77 -11.93
C ARG A 154 23.18 7.98 -12.44
N LYS A 155 22.53 9.13 -12.62
CA LYS A 155 23.18 10.41 -12.96
C LYS A 155 24.07 10.89 -11.80
N GLU A 156 23.58 10.81 -10.56
CA GLU A 156 24.36 11.14 -9.36
C GLU A 156 25.57 10.20 -9.15
N ASP A 157 25.44 8.89 -9.40
CA ASP A 157 26.57 7.95 -9.34
C ASP A 157 27.60 8.20 -10.46
N GLY A 158 27.15 8.57 -11.66
CA GLY A 158 28.00 8.99 -12.78
C GLY A 158 28.80 10.26 -12.48
N GLU A 159 28.14 11.29 -11.93
CA GLU A 159 28.76 12.54 -11.50
C GLU A 159 29.71 12.33 -10.32
N ALA A 160 29.36 11.48 -9.35
CA ALA A 160 30.24 11.10 -8.26
C ALA A 160 31.51 10.38 -8.75
N LYS A 161 31.37 9.49 -9.74
CA LYS A 161 32.50 8.75 -10.34
C LYS A 161 33.38 9.65 -11.20
N LYS A 162 32.80 10.57 -11.98
CA LYS A 162 33.54 11.58 -12.76
C LYS A 162 34.27 12.55 -11.84
N LYS A 163 33.62 13.05 -10.79
CA LYS A 163 34.24 13.89 -9.75
C LYS A 163 35.37 13.17 -9.02
N ALA A 164 35.20 11.88 -8.70
CA ALA A 164 36.26 11.06 -8.11
C ALA A 164 37.43 10.82 -9.07
N ASN A 165 37.17 10.61 -10.38
CA ASN A 165 38.23 10.45 -11.38
C ASN A 165 38.98 11.77 -11.64
N ASP A 166 38.26 12.88 -11.72
CA ASP A 166 38.84 14.21 -11.88
C ASP A 166 39.65 14.63 -10.65
N ASP A 167 39.16 14.35 -9.44
CA ASP A 167 39.92 14.56 -8.20
C ASP A 167 41.15 13.64 -8.14
N ALA A 168 41.06 12.39 -8.63
CA ALA A 168 42.20 11.48 -8.73
C ALA A 168 43.22 11.93 -9.78
N ARG A 169 42.78 12.42 -10.95
CA ARG A 169 43.65 13.00 -12.00
C ARG A 169 44.30 14.28 -11.50
N LYS A 170 43.53 15.19 -10.89
CA LYS A 170 44.05 16.39 -10.22
C LYS A 170 45.08 16.03 -9.17
N LYS A 171 44.82 15.02 -8.32
CA LYS A 171 45.79 14.52 -7.34
C LYS A 171 47.02 13.88 -7.97
N MET A 172 46.89 13.12 -9.05
CA MET A 172 48.06 12.55 -9.74
C MET A 172 48.95 13.66 -10.30
N ILE A 173 48.35 14.66 -10.97
CA ILE A 173 49.06 15.82 -11.52
C ILE A 173 49.70 16.64 -10.39
N LEU A 174 49.00 16.88 -9.28
CA LEU A 174 49.52 17.63 -8.13
C LEU A 174 50.58 16.82 -7.34
N SER A 175 50.49 15.49 -7.32
CA SER A 175 51.49 14.63 -6.66
C SER A 175 52.82 14.57 -7.41
N ASN A 176 52.82 14.85 -8.72
CA ASN A 176 54.02 14.83 -9.56
C ASN A 176 54.84 16.14 -9.46
N LEU A 177 54.30 17.23 -8.89
CA LEU A 177 54.98 18.53 -8.74
C LEU A 177 55.65 18.74 -7.36
N SER A 178 55.82 17.67 -6.57
CA SER A 178 56.49 17.69 -5.25
C SER A 178 55.77 18.49 -4.16
N PHE A 179 55.16 17.78 -3.21
CA PHE A 179 55.02 18.32 -1.86
C PHE A 179 55.18 17.23 -0.79
N THR A 180 56.36 17.29 -0.17
CA THR A 180 56.72 16.72 1.13
C THR A 180 55.59 16.87 2.16
N GLY A 181 55.11 15.75 2.70
CA GLY A 181 54.56 15.69 4.07
C GLY A 181 53.05 15.77 4.25
N TYR A 182 52.26 16.30 3.31
CA TYR A 182 50.81 16.35 3.49
C TYR A 182 50.12 15.11 2.91
N LYS A 183 49.86 14.12 3.78
CA LYS A 183 48.89 13.05 3.51
C LYS A 183 47.50 13.66 3.32
N GLN A 184 47.22 14.06 2.08
CA GLN A 184 45.92 14.50 1.64
C GLN A 184 44.99 13.27 1.63
N THR A 185 44.22 13.10 2.71
CA THR A 185 43.21 12.05 2.84
C THR A 185 42.40 11.98 1.54
N GLN A 186 42.43 10.83 0.89
CA GLN A 186 41.72 10.57 -0.37
C GLN A 186 40.21 10.80 -0.17
N PRO A 187 39.50 11.49 -1.06
CA PRO A 187 38.04 11.53 -1.06
C PRO A 187 37.52 10.23 -1.67
N GLY A 188 37.91 9.08 -1.11
CA GLY A 188 37.17 7.85 -1.29
C GLY A 188 35.97 7.89 -0.35
N GLY A 189 34.81 7.39 -0.80
CA GLY A 189 33.54 7.40 -0.06
C GLY A 189 33.77 7.33 1.44
N LYS A 190 33.31 8.37 2.17
CA LYS A 190 33.65 8.59 3.58
C LYS A 190 33.38 7.29 4.32
N LYS A 191 34.45 6.57 4.68
CA LYS A 191 34.33 5.40 5.55
C LYS A 191 33.57 5.88 6.77
N PRO A 192 32.48 5.20 7.16
CA PRO A 192 31.62 5.71 8.22
C PRO A 192 32.49 5.97 9.43
N THR A 193 32.30 7.15 10.03
CA THR A 193 33.09 7.53 11.20
C THR A 193 32.85 6.52 12.31
N GLU A 194 33.82 6.34 13.24
CA GLU A 194 33.61 5.44 14.38
C GLU A 194 32.36 5.85 15.21
N ARG A 195 31.99 7.14 15.17
CA ARG A 195 30.74 7.66 15.73
C ARG A 195 29.51 7.10 14.99
N GLU A 196 29.50 7.12 13.66
CA GLU A 196 28.42 6.57 12.84
C GLU A 196 28.31 5.06 12.99
N LYS A 197 29.43 4.33 12.96
CA LYS A 197 29.43 2.88 13.18
C LYS A 197 28.88 2.52 14.56
N LYS A 198 29.33 3.23 15.60
CA LYS A 198 28.80 3.03 16.97
C LYS A 198 27.29 3.31 17.00
N LYS A 199 26.84 4.41 16.41
CA LYS A 199 25.40 4.76 16.38
C LYS A 199 24.59 3.69 15.63
N LYS A 200 25.10 3.21 14.49
CA LYS A 200 24.49 2.14 13.70
C LYS A 200 24.35 0.85 14.51
N ILE A 201 25.44 0.36 15.10
CA ILE A 201 25.42 -0.87 15.92
C ILE A 201 24.50 -0.72 17.14
N LEU A 202 24.48 0.44 17.81
CA LEU A 202 23.60 0.67 18.95
C LEU A 202 22.12 0.72 18.55
N ASN A 203 21.82 1.32 17.39
CA ASN A 203 20.46 1.33 16.86
C ASN A 203 20.01 -0.08 16.44
N GLU A 204 20.88 -0.88 15.81
CA GLU A 204 20.58 -2.28 15.46
C GLU A 204 20.29 -3.15 16.70
N ARG A 205 20.97 -2.88 17.82
CA ARG A 205 20.72 -3.57 19.10
C ARG A 205 19.49 -3.05 19.83
N ARG A 206 19.02 -1.85 19.51
CA ARG A 206 17.86 -1.22 20.17
C ARG A 206 16.58 -1.81 19.56
N LYS A 207 15.92 -2.66 20.34
CA LYS A 207 14.57 -3.12 20.01
C LYS A 207 13.56 -2.06 20.44
N GLU A 208 12.66 -1.69 19.54
CA GLU A 208 11.56 -0.78 19.86
C GLU A 208 10.63 -1.45 20.88
N LEU A 209 10.20 -0.66 21.86
CA LEU A 209 9.36 -1.14 22.95
C LEU A 209 7.93 -0.70 22.66
N ASN A 210 7.08 -1.66 22.29
CA ASN A 210 5.64 -1.43 22.12
C ASN A 210 4.91 -2.03 23.32
N ILE A 211 4.40 -1.16 24.21
CA ILE A 211 3.79 -1.54 25.49
C ILE A 211 2.35 -1.03 25.67
N ASP A 212 1.88 -0.14 24.79
CA ASP A 212 0.63 0.61 25.01
C ASP A 212 -0.63 -0.25 24.93
N HIS A 213 -0.56 -1.38 24.22
CA HIS A 213 -1.67 -2.34 24.09
C HIS A 213 -1.54 -3.58 24.98
N MET A 214 -0.52 -3.64 25.85
CA MET A 214 -0.25 -4.82 26.66
C MET A 214 -1.05 -4.84 27.97
N LYS A 215 -1.56 -6.03 28.35
CA LYS A 215 -2.22 -6.25 29.65
C LYS A 215 -1.19 -6.31 30.79
N GLU A 216 -1.63 -6.02 32.02
CA GLU A 216 -0.76 -5.91 33.21
C GLU A 216 0.15 -7.14 33.44
N GLU A 217 -0.39 -8.35 33.30
CA GLU A 217 0.38 -9.58 33.46
C GLU A 217 1.53 -9.67 32.45
N LYS A 218 1.26 -9.36 31.17
CA LYS A 218 2.28 -9.33 30.11
C LYS A 218 3.29 -8.19 30.31
N LEU A 219 2.87 -7.06 30.89
CA LEU A 219 3.78 -5.97 31.24
C LEU A 219 4.76 -6.39 32.35
N ARG A 220 4.31 -7.16 33.34
CA ARG A 220 5.19 -7.71 34.39
C ARG A 220 6.21 -8.69 33.82
N GLU A 221 5.81 -9.55 32.88
CA GLU A 221 6.74 -10.43 32.16
C GLU A 221 7.75 -9.63 31.34
N LYS A 222 7.29 -8.64 30.58
CA LYS A 222 8.17 -7.76 29.78
C LYS A 222 9.15 -6.99 30.64
N ALA A 223 8.74 -6.53 31.82
CA ALA A 223 9.61 -5.86 32.78
C ALA A 223 10.72 -6.79 33.30
N LYS A 224 10.39 -8.07 33.58
CA LYS A 224 11.40 -9.07 33.96
C LYS A 224 12.39 -9.34 32.83
N GLU A 225 11.92 -9.50 31.60
CA GLU A 225 12.78 -9.71 30.43
C GLU A 225 13.74 -8.53 30.22
N LEU A 226 13.25 -7.29 30.32
CA LEU A 226 14.09 -6.08 30.21
C LEU A 226 15.10 -5.98 31.35
N PHE A 227 14.72 -6.37 32.56
CA PHE A 227 15.61 -6.41 33.72
C PHE A 227 16.73 -7.44 33.54
N GLU A 228 16.40 -8.65 33.10
CA GLU A 228 17.39 -9.70 32.79
C GLU A 228 18.34 -9.26 31.67
N TRP A 229 17.80 -8.61 30.62
CA TRP A 229 18.61 -8.05 29.54
C TRP A 229 19.58 -6.96 30.04
N LEU A 230 19.11 -6.06 30.91
CA LEU A 230 19.97 -5.04 31.52
C LEU A 230 21.07 -5.68 32.37
N HIS A 231 20.72 -6.65 33.20
CA HIS A 231 21.67 -7.37 34.06
C HIS A 231 22.75 -8.07 33.23
N GLN A 232 22.39 -8.72 32.13
CA GLN A 232 23.33 -9.35 31.21
C GLN A 232 24.33 -8.31 30.64
N LEU A 233 23.83 -7.17 30.15
CA LEU A 233 24.69 -6.09 29.63
C LEU A 233 25.64 -5.52 30.71
N GLU A 234 25.19 -5.43 31.96
CA GLU A 234 26.05 -5.01 33.07
C GLU A 234 27.14 -6.04 33.38
N SER A 235 26.83 -7.33 33.37
CA SER A 235 27.84 -8.38 33.55
C SER A 235 28.90 -8.36 32.45
N GLU A 236 28.50 -8.25 31.18
CA GLU A 236 29.44 -8.17 30.06
C GLU A 236 30.33 -6.93 30.14
N LYS A 237 29.75 -5.79 30.54
CA LYS A 237 30.51 -4.55 30.77
C LYS A 237 31.55 -4.74 31.88
N PHE A 238 31.19 -5.41 32.98
CA PHE A 238 32.12 -5.67 34.08
C PHE A 238 33.31 -6.53 33.63
N ASP A 239 33.05 -7.62 32.90
CA ASP A 239 34.09 -8.49 32.37
C ASP A 239 35.00 -7.75 31.37
N LEU A 240 34.43 -6.91 30.51
CA LEU A 240 35.19 -6.06 29.59
C LEU A 240 36.06 -5.03 30.33
N GLN A 241 35.60 -4.49 31.46
CA GLN A 241 36.40 -3.58 32.29
C GLN A 241 37.57 -4.31 32.95
N SER A 242 37.33 -5.53 33.48
CA SER A 242 38.35 -6.37 34.09
C SER A 242 39.44 -6.77 33.08
N THR A 243 39.02 -7.22 31.90
CA THR A 243 39.95 -7.56 30.80
C THR A 243 40.73 -6.33 30.32
N GLN A 244 40.09 -5.16 30.19
CA GLN A 244 40.79 -3.92 29.84
C GLN A 244 41.85 -3.55 30.89
N ALA A 245 41.55 -3.69 32.18
CA ALA A 245 42.51 -3.41 33.26
C ALA A 245 43.73 -4.34 33.18
N LYS A 246 43.49 -5.64 32.96
CA LYS A 246 44.55 -6.63 32.76
C LYS A 246 45.41 -6.30 31.52
N GLN A 247 44.78 -5.98 30.40
CA GLN A 247 45.49 -5.60 29.17
C GLN A 247 46.33 -4.33 29.35
N LYS A 248 45.84 -3.32 30.09
CA LYS A 248 46.63 -2.12 30.41
C LYS A 248 47.91 -2.47 31.18
N TYR A 249 47.82 -3.38 32.14
CA TYR A 249 48.99 -3.88 32.87
C TYR A 249 49.95 -4.63 31.94
N GLU A 250 49.44 -5.57 31.13
CA GLU A 250 50.25 -6.34 30.18
C GLU A 250 50.98 -5.43 29.18
N VAL A 251 50.31 -4.42 28.63
CA VAL A 251 50.93 -3.43 27.74
C VAL A 251 52.06 -2.68 28.45
N THR A 252 51.88 -2.34 29.72
CA THR A 252 52.92 -1.66 30.52
C THR A 252 54.14 -2.56 30.72
N VAL A 253 53.92 -3.82 31.10
CA VAL A 253 54.98 -4.83 31.24
C VAL A 253 55.70 -5.06 29.91
N LEU A 254 54.98 -5.19 28.81
CA LEU A 254 55.55 -5.38 27.48
C LEU A 254 56.39 -4.19 27.03
N ARG A 255 55.94 -2.95 27.30
CA ARG A 255 56.71 -1.73 27.03
C ARG A 255 58.04 -1.73 27.80
N ASN A 256 58.01 -2.12 29.08
CA ASN A 256 59.22 -2.22 29.90
C ASN A 256 60.17 -3.30 29.36
N ARG A 257 59.66 -4.51 29.07
CA ARG A 257 60.46 -5.59 28.47
C ARG A 257 61.12 -5.18 27.16
N VAL A 258 60.38 -4.52 26.26
CA VAL A 258 60.93 -4.00 25.00
C VAL A 258 62.04 -2.99 25.28
N SER A 259 61.85 -2.06 26.21
CA SER A 259 62.87 -1.07 26.60
C SER A 259 64.14 -1.75 27.12
N ASP A 260 64.00 -2.75 27.99
CA ASP A 260 65.13 -3.46 28.59
C ASP A 260 65.93 -4.24 27.54
N HIS A 261 65.25 -4.97 26.65
CA HIS A 261 65.92 -5.68 25.55
C HIS A 261 66.56 -4.74 24.52
N GLN A 262 66.03 -3.52 24.34
CA GLN A 262 66.64 -2.50 23.45
C GLN A 262 67.84 -1.78 24.07
N LYS A 263 67.91 -1.63 25.40
CA LYS A 263 69.04 -0.99 26.08
C LYS A 263 70.31 -1.84 26.02
N VAL A 264 70.18 -3.17 26.13
CA VAL A 264 71.33 -4.09 26.14
C VAL A 264 72.01 -4.18 24.76
N SER A 265 71.27 -4.05 23.66
CA SER A 265 71.82 -4.14 22.30
C SER A 265 72.63 -2.91 21.87
N LYS A 266 72.35 -1.72 22.42
CA LYS A 266 73.09 -0.48 22.13
C LYS A 266 74.40 -0.34 22.92
N SER A 267 74.45 -0.89 24.14
CA SER A 267 75.64 -0.82 25.01
C SER A 267 76.83 -1.67 24.53
N ILE A 268 76.57 -2.78 23.84
CA ILE A 268 77.62 -3.70 23.39
C ILE A 268 78.39 -3.17 22.15
N ARG A 269 77.80 -2.26 21.36
CA ARG A 269 78.42 -1.77 20.12
C ARG A 269 79.47 -0.67 20.32
N SER A 270 79.59 -0.05 21.51
CA SER A 270 80.49 1.11 21.74
C SER A 270 81.79 0.80 22.52
N LYS A 271 82.11 -0.46 22.84
CA LYS A 271 83.27 -0.84 23.69
C LYS A 271 84.29 -1.80 23.06
N ARG A 272 84.42 -1.85 21.73
CA ARG A 272 85.56 -2.50 21.05
C ARG A 272 86.21 -1.54 20.08
N GLY A 273 87.13 -0.73 20.59
CA GLY A 273 87.92 0.18 19.76
C GLY A 273 88.67 1.21 20.57
N LEU A 274 89.56 0.77 21.46
CA LEU A 274 90.78 1.47 21.86
C LEU A 274 91.53 0.60 22.88
N ARG A 275 92.48 -0.20 22.40
CA ARG A 275 93.64 -0.60 23.20
C ARG A 275 94.87 -0.29 22.34
N LYS A 276 95.74 0.53 22.91
CA LYS A 276 97.07 0.91 22.41
C LYS A 276 97.93 -0.32 22.19
#